data_AF-A0AA40F8W0-F1
#
_entry.id   AF-A0AA40F8W0-F1
#
_cell.length_a   1.000
_cell.length_b   1.000
_cell.length_c   1.000
_cell.angle_alpha   90.00
_cell.angle_beta   90.00
_cell.angle_gamma   90.00
#
_symmetry.space_group_name_H-M   'P 1'
#
loop_
_entity.id
_entity.type
_entity.pdbx_description
1 polymer ?
#
loop_
_entity_poly.entity_id
_entity_poly.type
_entity_poly.pdbx_seq_one_letter_code
_entity_poly.pdbx_strand_id
1 'polypeptide(L)' 'MSTSETGYEGTYPTTTTPADPSLQAFLSNFYRLSDSPAHNDEWTAQFRDDAVIRLGPKTASGQEGKGPVPVPVPPGGS' A
#
# COMPACT_ATOMS: atom_id res chain seq x y z
N MET A 1 -15.72 -28.89 -2.69
CA MET A 1 -15.12 -27.90 -3.61
C MET A 1 -14.87 -26.66 -2.77
N SER A 2 -13.65 -26.46 -2.27
CA SER A 2 -13.32 -25.29 -1.46
C SER A 2 -12.88 -24.18 -2.41
N THR A 3 -13.73 -23.17 -2.56
CA THR A 3 -13.43 -21.92 -3.25
C THR A 3 -12.52 -21.08 -2.36
N SER A 4 -11.23 -20.97 -2.69
CA SER A 4 -10.35 -19.94 -2.14
C SER A 4 -10.85 -18.58 -2.65
N GLU A 5 -11.34 -17.73 -1.75
CA GLU A 5 -12.07 -16.50 -2.11
C GLU A 5 -11.17 -15.36 -2.65
N THR A 6 -9.86 -15.52 -2.76
CA THR A 6 -9.00 -14.42 -3.20
C THR A 6 -7.81 -14.94 -4.00
N GLY A 7 -7.75 -14.63 -5.30
CA GLY A 7 -6.61 -14.96 -6.19
C GLY A 7 -5.28 -14.29 -5.86
N TYR A 8 -5.05 -13.90 -4.59
CA TYR A 8 -3.82 -13.31 -4.07
C TYR A 8 -3.05 -14.25 -3.13
N GLU A 9 -3.30 -15.57 -3.18
CA GLU A 9 -2.37 -16.54 -2.60
C GLU A 9 -1.09 -16.56 -3.45
N GLY A 10 -0.06 -15.86 -2.98
CA GLY A 10 1.24 -15.81 -3.63
C GLY A 10 1.94 -17.17 -3.56
N THR A 11 2.73 -17.48 -4.60
CA THR A 11 3.66 -18.61 -4.52
C THR A 11 4.95 -18.12 -3.88
N TYR A 12 5.24 -18.61 -2.67
CA TYR A 12 6.46 -18.26 -1.93
C TYR A 12 7.50 -19.38 -2.01
N PRO A 13 8.80 -19.06 -2.04
CA PRO A 13 9.85 -20.07 -2.08
C PRO A 13 9.81 -20.94 -0.80
N THR A 14 9.81 -22.25 -1.00
CA THR A 14 9.86 -23.28 0.06
C THR A 14 11.30 -23.66 0.44
N THR A 15 12.25 -22.73 0.25
CA THR A 15 13.65 -22.92 0.61
C THR A 15 13.81 -23.27 2.10
N THR A 16 15.01 -23.70 2.51
CA THR A 16 15.36 -24.16 3.87
C THR A 16 14.95 -23.19 4.99
N THR A 17 14.63 -21.94 4.66
CA THR A 17 13.93 -21.00 5.52
C THR A 17 12.61 -20.62 4.85
N PRO A 18 11.46 -21.09 5.38
CA PRO A 18 10.14 -20.67 4.92
C PRO A 18 9.99 -19.15 5.06
N ALA A 19 9.33 -18.51 4.10
CA ALA A 19 8.93 -17.12 4.26
C ALA A 19 8.00 -16.98 5.48
N ASP A 20 8.25 -15.98 6.33
CA ASP A 20 7.43 -15.70 7.51
C ASP A 20 5.95 -15.60 7.12
N PRO A 21 5.03 -16.34 7.76
CA PRO A 21 3.60 -16.29 7.43
C PRO A 21 3.01 -14.87 7.48
N SER A 22 3.52 -14.02 8.37
CA SER A 22 3.13 -12.62 8.51
C SER A 22 3.57 -11.78 7.31
N LEU A 23 4.76 -12.07 6.75
CA LEU A 23 5.25 -11.43 5.54
C LEU A 23 4.43 -11.86 4.31
N GLN A 24 4.03 -13.13 4.25
CA GLN A 24 3.16 -13.64 3.19
C GLN A 24 1.80 -12.93 3.23
N ALA A 25 1.16 -12.88 4.40
CA ALA A 25 -0.10 -12.19 4.60
C ALA A 25 -0.01 -10.70 4.25
N PHE A 26 1.08 -10.03 4.66
CA PHE A 26 1.34 -8.63 4.31
C PHE A 26 1.39 -8.44 2.79
N LEU A 27 2.20 -9.22 2.07
CA LEU A 27 2.37 -9.08 0.63
C LEU A 27 1.08 -9.36 -0.14
N SER A 28 0.35 -10.43 0.21
CA SER A 28 -0.95 -10.75 -0.37
C SER A 28 -1.94 -9.60 -0.21
N ASN A 29 -2.02 -9.02 1.00
CA ASN A 29 -2.92 -7.91 1.28
C ASN A 29 -2.49 -6.62 0.57
N PHE A 30 -1.20 -6.34 0.55
CA PHE A 30 -0.63 -5.15 -0.08
C PHE A 30 -0.95 -5.09 -1.58
N TYR A 31 -0.73 -6.19 -2.32
CA TYR A 31 -1.02 -6.24 -3.75
C TYR A 31 -2.52 -6.28 -4.04
N ARG A 32 -3.32 -6.95 -3.20
CA ARG A 32 -4.79 -6.93 -3.31
C ARG A 32 -5.36 -5.51 -3.27
N LEU A 33 -4.84 -4.67 -2.37
CA LEU A 33 -5.28 -3.29 -2.25
C LEU A 33 -4.73 -2.41 -3.39
N SER A 34 -3.50 -2.67 -3.86
CA SER A 34 -2.87 -1.92 -4.95
C SER A 34 -3.60 -2.03 -6.30
N ASP A 35 -4.28 -3.14 -6.56
CA ASP A 35 -4.93 -3.39 -7.86
C ASP A 35 -6.29 -2.69 -8.03
N SER A 36 -6.81 -2.08 -6.96
CA SER A 36 -8.09 -1.38 -6.97
C SER A 36 -7.91 0.07 -6.52
N PRO A 37 -8.14 1.05 -7.40
CA PRO A 37 -8.08 2.47 -7.04
C PRO A 37 -9.04 2.85 -5.90
N ALA A 38 -10.13 2.08 -5.71
CA ALA A 38 -11.07 2.29 -4.61
C ALA A 38 -10.44 2.06 -3.22
N HIS A 39 -9.31 1.36 -3.16
CA HIS A 39 -8.58 1.05 -1.93
C HIS A 39 -7.26 1.82 -1.81
N ASN A 40 -7.05 2.88 -2.58
CA ASN A 40 -5.80 3.67 -2.53
C ASN A 40 -5.50 4.25 -1.13
N ASP A 41 -6.52 4.65 -0.37
CA ASP A 41 -6.32 5.18 0.99
C ASP A 41 -5.83 4.08 1.95
N GLU A 42 -6.39 2.87 1.85
CA GLU A 42 -5.96 1.69 2.62
C GLU A 42 -4.57 1.21 2.18
N TRP A 43 -4.27 1.31 0.87
CA TRP A 43 -2.98 0.97 0.32
C TRP A 43 -1.89 1.96 0.78
N THR A 44 -2.14 3.27 0.70
CA THR A 44 -1.18 4.29 1.15
C THR A 44 -0.98 4.29 2.67
N ALA A 45 -1.99 3.86 3.45
CA ALA A 45 -1.88 3.72 4.90
C ALA A 45 -0.88 2.64 5.35
N GLN A 46 -0.49 1.72 4.47
CA GLN A 46 0.51 0.68 4.79
C GLN A 46 1.95 1.19 4.74
N PHE A 47 2.18 2.39 4.21
CA PHE A 47 3.51 3.02 4.23
C PHE A 47 3.72 3.78 5.53
N ARG A 48 4.94 3.69 6.06
CA ARG A 48 5.41 4.54 7.15
C ARG A 48 5.48 5.99 6.66
N ASP A 49 5.38 6.93 7.60
CA ASP A 49 5.47 8.37 7.31
C ASP A 49 6.80 8.77 6.65
N ASP A 50 7.86 7.99 6.87
CA ASP A 50 9.20 8.18 6.32
C ASP A 50 9.51 7.28 5.12
N ALA A 51 8.53 6.54 4.60
CA ALA A 51 8.74 5.66 3.44
C ALA A 51 9.07 6.48 2.18
N VAL A 52 9.92 5.93 1.32
CA VAL A 52 10.22 6.55 0.01
C VAL A 52 9.92 5.53 -1.09
N ILE A 53 8.98 5.87 -1.96
CA ILE A 53 8.61 5.06 -3.13
C ILE A 53 9.25 5.68 -4.37
N ARG A 54 9.94 4.86 -5.16
CA ARG A 54 10.50 5.25 -6.46
C ARG A 54 9.91 4.38 -7.55
N LEU A 55 9.17 4.99 -8.47
CA LEU A 55 8.55 4.33 -9.60
C LEU A 55 9.03 4.99 -10.90
N GLY A 56 10.09 4.43 -11.48
CA GLY A 56 10.78 5.03 -12.62
C GLY A 56 11.30 6.44 -12.29
N PRO A 57 10.95 7.49 -13.07
CA PRO A 57 11.37 8.85 -12.77
C PRO A 57 10.56 9.52 -11.63
N LYS A 58 9.48 8.88 -11.15
CA LYS A 58 8.61 9.45 -10.11
C LYS A 58 9.10 9.02 -8.73
N THR A 59 9.07 9.95 -7.78
CA THR A 59 9.37 9.70 -6.36
C THR A 59 8.24 10.25 -5.50
N ALA A 60 7.86 9.55 -4.44
CA ALA A 60 6.90 10.00 -3.43
C ALA A 60 7.41 9.65 -2.02
N SER A 61 7.10 10.49 -1.03
CA SER A 61 7.49 10.31 0.37
C SER A 61 6.26 10.08 1.26
N GLY A 62 6.39 9.19 2.24
CA GLY A 62 5.35 8.84 3.20
C GLY A 62 4.01 8.52 2.53
N GLN A 63 3.00 9.29 2.92
CA GLN A 63 1.62 9.17 2.42
C GLN A 63 1.24 10.27 1.41
N GLU A 64 2.22 10.95 0.78
CA GLU A 64 1.99 12.02 -0.22
C GLU A 64 1.12 11.59 -1.41
N GLY A 65 0.91 10.29 -1.62
CA GLY A 65 -0.06 9.77 -2.58
C GLY A 65 -1.53 10.12 -2.26
N LYS A 66 -1.82 10.54 -1.03
CA LYS A 66 -3.05 11.24 -0.67
C LYS A 66 -2.94 12.63 -1.30
N GLY A 67 -3.77 12.92 -2.30
CA GLY A 67 -3.77 14.21 -3.01
C GLY A 67 -3.72 15.41 -2.06
N PRO A 68 -3.36 16.61 -2.56
CA PRO A 68 -3.06 17.75 -1.71
C PRO A 68 -4.20 17.98 -0.70
N VAL A 69 -3.87 17.95 0.58
CA VAL A 69 -4.75 18.43 1.63
C VAL A 69 -5.16 19.86 1.22
N PRO A 70 -6.45 20.18 1.07
CA PRO A 70 -6.86 21.56 0.83
C PRO A 70 -6.25 22.41 1.93
N VAL A 71 -5.35 23.32 1.57
CA VAL A 71 -4.81 24.29 2.51
C VAL A 71 -5.99 25.03 3.15
N PRO A 72 -6.15 25.06 4.49
CA PRO A 72 -7.16 25.88 5.11
C PRO A 72 -6.87 27.33 4.73
N VAL A 73 -7.78 27.96 4.00
CA VAL A 73 -7.71 29.40 3.74
C VAL A 73 -7.82 30.09 5.10
N PRO A 74 -6.79 30.82 5.58
CA PRO A 74 -6.91 31.53 6.85
C PRO A 74 -7.99 32.61 6.71
N PRO A 75 -8.86 32.81 7.71
CA PRO A 75 -9.77 33.94 7.72
C PRO A 75 -8.95 35.19 8.03
N GLY A 76 -8.53 35.90 6.99
CA GLY A 76 -7.97 37.25 7.10
C GLY A 76 -8.31 37.99 5.82
N GLY A 77 -9.07 39.08 5.83
CA GLY A 77 -9.07 40.11 6.87
C GLY A 77 -8.33 41.33 6.32
N SER A 78 -9.00 42.05 5.43
CA SER A 78 -9.05 43.51 5.29
C SER A 78 -10.02 43.85 4.16
#